data_AF-A0A6P1JC74-F1
#
_entry.id   AF-A0A6P1JC74-F1
#
_cell.length_a   1.000
_cell.length_b   1.000
_cell.length_c   1.000
_cell.angle_alpha   90.00
_cell.angle_beta   90.00
_cell.angle_gamma   90.00
#
_symmetry.space_group_name_H-M   'P 1'
#
loop_
_entity.id
_entity.type
_entity.pdbx_description
1 polymer ?
#
loop_
_entity_poly.entity_id
_entity_poly.type
_entity_poly.pdbx_seq_one_letter_code
_entity_poly.pdbx_strand_id
1 'polypeptide(L)'
;MGIMILAVVVLAPSVKNFVEQRAEIAELQRSVDAAKTQSQNLDEQRVRWSDPAFVRAQARERLYFVMPGEVSYLVLDDIAVAQQAAQPASNSVQKTPSDWAGSLLSSIAVSGLGDPTTAELTPTP
;
A
#
# COMPACT_ATOMS: atom_id res chain seq x y z
N MET A 1 28.20 -20.88 54.40
CA MET A 1 28.43 -20.39 53.03
C MET A 1 28.44 -21.50 51.97
N GLY A 2 29.22 -22.57 52.10
CA GLY A 2 29.31 -23.63 51.07
C GLY A 2 28.00 -24.30 50.67
N ILE A 3 27.06 -24.51 51.60
CA ILE A 3 25.75 -25.13 51.33
C ILE A 3 24.91 -24.31 50.34
N MET A 4 24.96 -22.99 50.43
CA MET A 4 24.18 -22.11 49.56
C MET A 4 24.70 -22.16 48.11
N ILE A 5 26.02 -22.20 47.95
CA ILE A 5 26.67 -22.37 46.63
C ILE A 5 26.29 -23.71 46.03
N LEU A 6 26.33 -24.79 46.83
CA LEU A 6 25.98 -26.14 46.39
C LEU A 6 24.50 -26.24 45.97
N ALA A 7 23.60 -25.58 46.71
CA ALA A 7 22.18 -25.51 46.36
C ALA A 7 21.95 -24.80 45.02
N VAL A 8 22.65 -23.69 44.76
CA VAL A 8 22.55 -22.96 43.48
C VAL A 8 23.06 -23.80 42.31
N VAL A 9 24.19 -24.49 42.47
CA VAL A 9 24.78 -25.32 41.40
C VAL A 9 23.87 -26.49 41.01
N VAL A 10 23.20 -27.11 41.98
CA VAL A 10 22.25 -28.21 41.72
C VAL A 10 20.98 -27.71 41.03
N LEU A 11 20.53 -26.48 41.33
CA LEU A 11 19.28 -25.93 40.80
C LEU A 11 19.43 -25.23 39.45
N ALA A 12 20.63 -24.74 39.14
CA ALA A 12 20.92 -24.00 37.90
C ALA A 12 20.51 -24.76 36.61
N PRO A 13 20.75 -26.08 36.46
CA PRO A 13 20.32 -26.84 35.29
C PRO A 13 18.80 -26.81 35.10
N SER A 14 18.04 -26.94 36.20
CA SER A 14 16.58 -26.94 36.17
C SER A 14 16.01 -25.60 35.73
N VAL A 15 16.58 -24.50 36.22
CA VAL A 15 16.18 -23.15 35.82
C VAL A 15 16.49 -22.90 34.34
N LYS A 16 17.68 -23.30 33.87
CA LYS A 16 18.06 -23.23 32.46
C LYS A 16 17.07 -23.99 31.57
N ASN A 17 16.79 -25.25 31.90
CA ASN A 17 15.86 -26.08 31.16
C ASN A 17 14.44 -25.48 31.12
N PHE A 18 13.97 -24.91 32.23
CA PHE A 18 12.67 -24.26 32.28
C PHE A 18 12.58 -23.03 31.36
N VAL A 19 13.62 -22.20 31.33
CA VAL A 19 13.68 -21.03 30.43
C VAL A 19 13.73 -21.48 28.97
N GLU A 20 14.53 -22.50 28.65
CA GLU A 20 14.61 -23.07 27.29
C GLU A 20 13.25 -23.62 26.83
N GLN A 21 12.58 -24.40 27.67
CA GLN A 21 11.24 -24.93 27.39
C GLN A 21 10.21 -23.80 27.17
N ARG A 22 10.27 -22.73 27.97
CA ARG A 22 9.39 -21.57 27.80
C ARG A 22 9.63 -20.84 26.47
N ALA A 23 10.90 -20.71 26.07
CA ALA A 23 11.25 -20.11 24.78
C ALA A 23 10.77 -20.99 23.61
N GLU A 24 10.94 -22.31 23.72
CA GLU A 24 10.46 -23.27 22.73
C GLU A 24 8.93 -23.22 22.58
N ILE A 25 8.17 -23.24 23.69
CA ILE A 25 6.71 -23.12 23.65
C ILE A 25 6.26 -21.82 22.99
N ALA A 26 6.91 -20.69 23.32
CA ALA A 26 6.58 -19.40 22.74
C ALA A 26 6.83 -19.38 21.22
N GLU A 27 7.90 -20.02 20.76
CA GLU A 27 8.20 -20.13 19.34
C GLU A 27 7.22 -21.05 18.60
N LEU A 28 6.88 -22.20 19.18
CA LEU A 28 5.85 -23.08 18.61
C LEU A 28 4.50 -22.37 18.50
N GLN A 29 4.11 -21.61 19.53
CA GLN A 29 2.86 -20.83 19.51
C GLN A 29 2.84 -19.82 18.36
N ARG A 30 3.93 -19.07 18.17
CA ARG A 30 4.06 -18.15 17.02
C ARG A 30 3.93 -18.88 15.68
N SER A 31 4.54 -20.05 15.55
CA SER A 31 4.46 -20.85 14.31
C SER A 31 3.02 -21.28 14.00
N VAL A 32 2.26 -21.68 15.02
CA VAL A 32 0.85 -22.07 14.91
C VAL A 32 -0.02 -20.88 14.52
N ASP A 33 0.19 -19.73 15.15
CA ASP A 33 -0.56 -18.51 14.85
C ASP A 33 -0.29 -18.01 13.42
N ALA A 34 0.97 -18.07 12.96
CA ALA A 34 1.34 -17.74 11.59
C ALA A 34 0.67 -18.69 10.57
N ALA A 35 0.74 -20.01 10.83
CA ALA A 35 0.11 -21.01 9.96
C ALA A 35 -1.43 -20.85 9.91
N LYS A 36 -2.06 -20.55 11.05
CA LYS A 36 -3.50 -20.28 11.14
C LYS A 36 -3.88 -19.05 10.33
N THR A 37 -3.11 -17.97 10.45
CA THR A 37 -3.32 -16.73 9.68
C THR A 37 -3.20 -16.99 8.18
N GLN A 38 -2.18 -17.76 7.76
CA GLN A 38 -2.00 -18.13 6.36
C GLN A 38 -3.17 -18.97 5.84
N SER A 39 -3.66 -19.93 6.62
CA SER A 39 -4.84 -20.74 6.26
C SER A 39 -6.08 -19.89 6.07
N GLN A 40 -6.34 -18.94 6.98
CA GLN A 40 -7.49 -18.02 6.86
C GLN A 40 -7.40 -17.18 5.59
N ASN A 41 -6.22 -16.61 5.31
CA ASN A 41 -6.00 -15.82 4.11
C ASN A 41 -6.21 -16.64 2.83
N LEU A 42 -5.71 -17.89 2.80
CA LEU A 42 -5.92 -18.79 1.67
C LEU A 42 -7.39 -19.17 1.48
N ASP A 43 -8.15 -19.32 2.57
CA ASP A 43 -9.57 -19.65 2.51
C ASP A 43 -10.40 -18.45 2.00
N GLU A 44 -10.09 -17.24 2.46
CA GLU A 44 -10.67 -15.99 1.94
C GLU A 44 -10.37 -15.81 0.45
N GLN A 45 -9.14 -16.08 0.03
CA GLN A 45 -8.79 -16.09 -1.38
C GLN A 45 -9.64 -17.12 -2.12
N ARG A 46 -9.69 -18.38 -1.67
CA ARG A 46 -10.49 -19.43 -2.31
C ARG A 46 -11.96 -19.01 -2.47
N VAL A 47 -12.57 -18.42 -1.44
CA VAL A 47 -13.95 -17.90 -1.51
C VAL A 47 -14.06 -16.84 -2.60
N ARG A 48 -13.11 -15.91 -2.70
CA ARG A 48 -13.08 -14.90 -3.77
C ARG A 48 -12.95 -15.51 -5.17
N TRP A 49 -12.09 -16.51 -5.34
CA TRP A 49 -11.91 -17.22 -6.61
C TRP A 49 -13.10 -18.14 -6.95
N SER A 50 -13.97 -18.47 -5.98
CA SER A 50 -15.16 -19.29 -6.20
C SER A 50 -16.33 -18.52 -6.84
N ASP A 51 -16.27 -17.18 -6.88
CA ASP A 51 -17.26 -16.37 -7.58
C ASP A 51 -16.98 -16.39 -9.11
N PRO A 52 -17.86 -17.00 -9.93
CA PRO A 52 -17.65 -17.06 -11.36
C PRO A 52 -17.70 -15.68 -12.05
N ALA A 53 -18.26 -14.64 -11.41
CA ALA A 53 -18.17 -13.26 -11.90
C ALA A 53 -16.76 -12.69 -11.74
N PHE A 54 -16.09 -12.97 -10.63
CA PHE A 54 -14.70 -12.55 -10.37
C PHE A 54 -13.72 -13.22 -11.35
N VAL A 55 -13.89 -14.52 -11.59
CA VAL A 55 -13.07 -15.28 -12.56
C VAL A 55 -13.25 -14.75 -13.99
N ARG A 56 -14.49 -14.45 -14.40
CA ARG A 56 -14.78 -13.87 -15.73
C ARG A 56 -14.15 -12.50 -15.93
N ALA A 57 -14.19 -11.63 -14.92
CA ALA A 57 -13.55 -10.31 -14.97
C ALA A 57 -12.02 -10.42 -15.10
N GLN A 58 -11.39 -11.26 -14.26
CA GLN A 58 -9.93 -11.46 -14.27
C GLN A 58 -9.43 -12.09 -15.59
N ALA A 59 -10.20 -13.03 -16.15
CA ALA A 59 -9.88 -13.66 -17.43
C ALA A 59 -9.99 -12.68 -18.61
N ARG A 60 -10.98 -11.77 -18.59
CA ARG A 60 -11.13 -10.74 -19.63
C ARG A 60 -9.99 -9.72 -19.59
N GLU A 61 -9.59 -9.27 -18.40
CA GLU A 61 -8.51 -8.27 -18.24
C GLU A 61 -7.13 -8.81 -18.63
N ARG A 62 -6.80 -10.06 -18.25
CA ARG A 62 -5.45 -10.61 -18.48
C ARG A 62 -5.29 -11.46 -19.72
N LEU A 63 -6.32 -12.18 -20.13
CA LEU A 63 -6.23 -13.22 -21.17
C LEU A 63 -7.08 -12.88 -22.40
N TYR A 64 -7.75 -11.72 -22.42
CA TYR A 64 -8.65 -11.31 -23.49
C TYR A 64 -9.72 -12.38 -23.83
N PHE A 65 -10.12 -13.19 -22.83
CA PHE A 65 -11.16 -14.19 -23.04
C PHE A 65 -12.52 -13.50 -23.25
N VAL A 66 -13.15 -13.82 -24.37
CA VAL A 66 -14.51 -13.43 -24.74
C VAL A 66 -15.47 -14.59 -24.50
N MET A 67 -16.74 -14.27 -24.18
CA MET A 67 -17.77 -15.30 -24.13
C MET A 67 -18.03 -15.84 -25.56
N PRO A 68 -18.39 -17.13 -25.72
CA PRO A 68 -18.75 -17.69 -27.02
C PRO A 68 -19.89 -16.88 -27.63
N GLY A 69 -19.62 -16.14 -28.72
CA GLY A 69 -20.56 -15.25 -29.40
C GLY A 69 -20.21 -13.75 -29.40
N GLU A 70 -19.19 -13.31 -28.66
CA GLU A 70 -18.72 -11.90 -28.67
C GLU A 70 -17.53 -11.69 -29.64
N VAL A 71 -17.56 -10.60 -30.42
CA VAL A 71 -16.48 -10.22 -31.36
C VAL A 71 -15.54 -9.22 -30.69
N SER A 72 -14.27 -9.61 -30.48
CA SER A 72 -13.24 -8.74 -29.87
C SER A 72 -12.61 -7.82 -30.92
N TYR A 73 -12.78 -6.51 -30.78
CA TYR A 73 -12.04 -5.51 -31.56
C TYR A 73 -10.73 -5.16 -30.84
N LEU A 74 -9.58 -5.47 -31.44
CA LEU A 74 -8.30 -4.96 -31.00
C LEU A 74 -7.98 -3.69 -31.80
N VAL A 75 -7.89 -2.56 -31.11
CA VAL A 75 -7.38 -1.30 -31.70
C VAL A 75 -5.86 -1.38 -31.67
N LEU A 76 -5.24 -1.69 -32.80
CA LEU A 76 -3.81 -1.51 -32.99
C LEU A 76 -3.60 -0.03 -33.29
N ASP A 77 -3.21 0.72 -32.27
CA ASP A 77 -2.85 2.13 -32.41
C ASP A 77 -1.44 2.22 -33.04
N ASP A 78 -1.34 1.96 -34.34
CA ASP A 78 -0.11 2.08 -35.15
C ASP A 78 0.17 3.55 -35.56
N ILE A 79 -0.32 4.49 -34.75
CA ILE A 79 0.08 5.88 -34.84
C ILE A 79 1.11 6.12 -33.74
N ALA A 80 2.37 6.11 -34.14
CA ALA A 80 3.47 6.62 -33.34
C ALA A 80 3.20 8.10 -33.02
N VAL A 81 2.46 8.36 -31.95
CA VAL A 81 2.48 9.66 -31.31
C VAL A 81 3.91 9.81 -30.84
N ALA A 82 4.66 10.69 -31.50
CA ALA A 82 6.03 11.01 -31.11
C ALA A 82 6.00 11.30 -29.61
N GLN A 83 6.54 10.37 -28.81
CA GLN A 83 6.77 10.62 -27.40
C GLN A 83 7.62 11.88 -27.36
N GLN A 84 7.07 13.00 -26.87
CA GLN A 84 7.91 14.14 -26.56
C GLN A 84 8.99 13.60 -25.63
N ALA A 85 10.23 13.53 -26.16
CA ALA A 85 11.37 13.12 -25.39
C ALA A 85 11.36 13.98 -24.12
N ALA A 86 11.21 13.33 -22.96
CA ALA A 86 11.26 14.01 -21.69
C ALA A 86 12.64 14.69 -21.64
N GLN A 87 12.64 16.02 -21.78
CA GLN A 87 13.86 16.79 -21.68
C GLN A 87 14.44 16.52 -20.29
N PRO A 88 15.75 16.29 -20.16
CA PRO A 88 16.36 16.05 -18.86
C PRO A 88 15.97 17.19 -17.92
N ALA A 89 15.33 16.84 -16.80
CA ALA A 89 14.93 17.82 -15.80
C ALA A 89 16.17 18.61 -15.37
N SER A 90 16.09 19.95 -15.43
CA SER A 90 17.20 20.81 -15.05
C SER A 90 17.57 20.58 -13.58
N ASN A 91 18.85 20.43 -13.27
CA ASN A 91 19.37 20.24 -11.90
C ASN A 91 19.23 21.48 -11.01
N SER A 92 18.64 22.56 -11.54
CA SER A 92 18.32 23.77 -10.79
C SER A 92 16.85 23.77 -10.39
N VAL A 93 16.59 23.78 -9.09
CA VAL A 93 15.23 23.93 -8.55
C VAL A 93 14.81 25.38 -8.73
N GLN A 94 14.01 25.65 -9.76
CA GLN A 94 13.27 26.91 -9.86
C GLN A 94 12.16 26.85 -8.82
N LYS A 95 12.33 27.58 -7.71
CA LYS A 95 11.29 27.72 -6.69
C LYS A 95 10.24 28.68 -7.24
N THR A 96 9.29 28.18 -8.00
CA THR A 96 8.07 28.93 -8.30
C THR A 96 7.42 29.26 -6.95
N PRO A 97 7.27 30.53 -6.57
CA PRO A 97 6.59 30.89 -5.35
C PRO A 97 5.09 30.61 -5.55
N SER A 98 4.68 29.36 -5.32
CA SER A 98 3.28 28.98 -5.35
C SER A 98 2.69 29.17 -3.95
N ASP A 99 2.02 30.31 -3.72
CA ASP A 99 1.22 30.54 -2.52
C ASP A 99 -0.20 29.96 -2.69
N TRP A 100 -0.24 28.64 -2.76
CA TRP A 100 -1.50 27.89 -2.90
C TRP A 100 -2.38 28.07 -1.66
N ALA A 101 -1.78 28.19 -0.48
CA ALA A 101 -2.51 28.35 0.78
C ALA A 101 -3.24 29.70 0.81
N GLY A 102 -2.55 30.79 0.46
CA GLY A 102 -3.17 32.12 0.33
C GLY A 102 -4.26 32.14 -0.74
N SER A 103 -4.05 31.46 -1.86
CA SER A 103 -5.00 31.39 -2.98
C SER A 103 -6.28 30.61 -2.64
N LEU A 104 -6.18 29.55 -1.83
CA LEU A 104 -7.35 28.82 -1.34
C LEU A 104 -8.14 29.65 -0.31
N LEU A 105 -7.42 30.32 0.59
CA LEU A 105 -8.02 31.15 1.63
C LEU A 105 -8.73 32.37 1.04
N SER A 106 -8.13 33.01 0.02
CA SER A 106 -8.76 34.10 -0.72
C SER A 106 -9.99 33.63 -1.49
N SER A 107 -9.96 32.44 -2.09
CA SER A 107 -11.11 31.88 -2.81
C SER A 107 -12.30 31.64 -1.88
N ILE A 108 -12.05 31.11 -0.68
CA ILE A 108 -13.10 30.89 0.34
C ILE A 108 -13.62 32.24 0.86
N ALA A 109 -12.73 33.20 1.11
CA ALA A 109 -13.11 34.53 1.57
C ALA A 109 -13.96 35.29 0.53
N VAL A 110 -13.57 35.26 -0.75
CA VAL A 110 -14.32 35.86 -1.86
C VAL A 110 -15.69 35.18 -2.01
N SER A 111 -15.74 33.85 -1.91
CA SER A 111 -17.01 33.11 -1.99
C SER A 111 -17.93 33.37 -0.79
N GLY A 112 -17.38 33.72 0.37
CA GLY A 112 -18.15 33.96 1.60
C GLY A 112 -18.56 35.42 1.80
N LEU A 113 -17.81 36.37 1.25
CA LEU A 113 -18.04 37.82 1.46
C LEU A 113 -18.70 38.52 0.27
N GLY A 114 -18.80 37.88 -0.90
CA GLY A 114 -19.67 38.32 -2.01
C GLY A 114 -19.47 39.78 -2.47
N ASP A 115 -18.42 40.03 -3.25
CA ASP A 115 -18.40 40.82 -4.51
C ASP A 115 -16.98 41.34 -4.78
N PRO A 116 -16.19 40.72 -5.67
CA PRO A 116 -15.00 41.38 -6.20
C PRO A 116 -15.43 42.43 -7.24
N THR A 117 -15.27 43.72 -6.93
CA THR A 117 -15.23 44.76 -7.97
C THR A 117 -14.08 44.43 -8.93
N THR A 118 -14.41 44.20 -10.20
CA THR A 118 -13.55 43.73 -11.30
C THR A 118 -12.30 44.58 -11.60
N ALA A 119 -12.07 45.67 -10.86
CA ALA A 119 -10.99 46.63 -11.11
C ALA A 119 -9.61 46.22 -10.57
N GLU A 120 -9.48 45.17 -9.75
CA GLU A 120 -8.20 44.81 -9.10
C GLU A 120 -7.54 43.51 -9.63
N LEU A 121 -8.05 42.92 -10.73
CA LEU A 121 -7.51 41.66 -11.29
C LEU A 121 -6.46 41.82 -12.40
N THR A 122 -5.80 42.98 -12.53
CA THR A 122 -4.65 43.13 -13.43
C THR A 122 -3.33 43.00 -12.67
N PRO A 123 -2.62 41.86 -12.74
CA PRO A 123 -1.21 41.81 -12.43
C PRO A 123 -0.42 42.51 -13.55
N THR A 124 0.24 43.61 -13.23
CA THR A 124 1.28 44.23 -14.05
C THR A 124 2.45 43.23 -14.20
N PRO A 125 3.09 43.13 -15.39
CA PRO A 125 4.21 42.20 -15.63
C PRO A 125 5.41 42.42 -14.71
#